data_AF-A0A6V8L4X0-F1
#
_entry.id   AF-A0A6V8L4X0-F1
#
_cell.length_a   1.000
_cell.length_b   1.000
_cell.length_c   1.000
_cell.angle_alpha   90.00
_cell.angle_beta   90.00
_cell.angle_gamma   90.00
#
_symmetry.space_group_name_H-M   'P 1'
#
loop_
_entity.id
_entity.type
_entity.pdbx_description
1 polymer ?
#
loop_
_entity_poly.entity_id
_entity_poly.type
_entity_poly.pdbx_seq_one_letter_code
_entity_poly.pdbx_strand_id
1 'polypeptide(L)'
;MRIGAHVDSTDPLGAATARDAETVQFFLTDPQAWKDPAPRDDAEALLASEIDIYIHAPYRINVATLNNRIRIPSRKLLMSHAQGAAAVGAKGLIVHGGHVEKGEDVAIGFDNWRKAFEYAAKSGGFPLPVLIENTAGATTPVPAGSTRWPGCGTRSASSSRASASTPATRTPAGKTCSTPSTGSRRSPAAST
;
A
#
# COMPACT_ATOMS: atom_id res chain seq x y z
N MET A 1 -7.53 15.14 -8.55
CA MET A 1 -6.64 14.24 -7.77
C MET A 1 -7.41 13.96 -6.49
N ARG A 2 -7.65 12.69 -6.14
CA ARG A 2 -8.36 12.37 -4.88
C ARG A 2 -7.40 12.46 -3.70
N ILE A 3 -7.81 13.11 -2.61
CA ILE A 3 -7.00 13.28 -1.39
C ILE A 3 -7.68 12.56 -0.22
N GLY A 4 -6.88 11.97 0.66
CA GLY A 4 -7.39 11.17 1.75
C GLY A 4 -6.41 10.91 2.88
N ALA A 5 -6.78 9.99 3.77
CA ALA A 5 -6.00 9.66 4.95
C ALA A 5 -6.05 8.17 5.28
N HIS A 6 -5.04 7.70 6.02
CA HIS A 6 -5.14 6.45 6.75
C HIS A 6 -5.98 6.68 8.02
N VAL A 7 -7.02 5.88 8.23
CA VAL A 7 -8.00 6.05 9.32
C VAL A 7 -8.15 4.75 10.13
N ASP A 8 -8.77 4.88 11.31
CA ASP A 8 -9.20 3.73 12.09
C ASP A 8 -10.34 2.98 11.38
N SER A 9 -10.40 1.66 11.57
CA SER A 9 -11.37 0.81 10.87
C SER A 9 -12.74 0.74 11.54
N THR A 10 -12.95 1.38 12.69
CA THR A 10 -14.22 1.35 13.42
C THR A 10 -15.32 2.13 12.69
N ASP A 11 -15.01 3.32 12.17
CA ASP A 11 -15.94 4.15 11.40
C ASP A 11 -15.17 4.91 10.28
N PRO A 12 -14.80 4.22 9.19
CA PRO A 12 -13.99 4.82 8.13
C PRO A 12 -14.74 5.92 7.34
N LEU A 13 -16.06 5.83 7.19
CA LEU A 13 -16.86 6.83 6.47
C LEU A 13 -17.08 8.11 7.29
N GLY A 14 -17.33 7.98 8.59
CA GLY A 14 -17.34 9.13 9.50
C GLY A 14 -15.97 9.79 9.57
N ALA A 15 -14.89 8.99 9.64
CA ALA A 15 -13.53 9.51 9.61
C ALA A 15 -13.17 10.22 8.29
N ALA A 16 -13.70 9.77 7.16
CA ALA A 16 -13.56 10.43 5.87
C ALA A 16 -14.27 11.79 5.86
N THR A 17 -15.53 11.81 6.29
CA THR A 17 -16.37 13.02 6.38
C THR A 17 -15.72 14.08 7.27
N ALA A 18 -15.24 13.68 8.45
CA ALA A 18 -14.60 14.58 9.40
C ALA A 18 -13.30 15.23 8.88
N ARG A 19 -12.70 14.67 7.81
CA ARG A 19 -11.45 15.12 7.20
C ARG A 19 -11.64 15.73 5.82
N ASP A 20 -12.86 15.80 5.31
CA ASP A 20 -13.14 16.14 3.91
C ASP A 20 -12.32 15.27 2.93
N ALA A 21 -12.20 13.97 3.24
CA ALA A 21 -11.40 13.02 2.49
C ALA A 21 -12.25 12.35 1.40
N GLU A 22 -11.72 12.31 0.18
CA GLU A 22 -12.34 11.64 -0.99
C GLU A 22 -11.92 10.16 -1.10
N THR A 23 -10.95 9.75 -0.29
CA THR A 23 -10.44 8.38 -0.19
C THR A 23 -9.96 8.07 1.22
N VAL A 24 -10.07 6.81 1.63
CA VAL A 24 -9.51 6.33 2.90
C VAL A 24 -8.70 5.06 2.72
N GLN A 25 -7.70 4.91 3.58
CA GLN A 25 -6.97 3.66 3.76
C GLN A 25 -7.14 3.16 5.20
N PHE A 26 -7.36 1.88 5.42
CA PHE A 26 -7.40 1.29 6.76
C PHE A 26 -7.04 -0.21 6.75
N PHE A 27 -6.91 -0.81 7.93
CA PHE A 27 -6.69 -2.24 8.10
C PHE A 27 -8.01 -2.97 8.42
N LEU A 28 -8.20 -4.18 7.87
CA LEU A 28 -9.35 -5.02 8.22
C LEU A 28 -9.19 -5.77 9.55
N THR A 29 -7.94 -5.93 10.01
CA THR A 29 -7.60 -6.59 11.27
C THR A 29 -6.47 -5.81 11.98
N ASP A 30 -6.07 -6.26 13.16
CA ASP A 30 -4.86 -5.74 13.80
C ASP A 30 -3.67 -5.84 12.81
N PRO A 31 -2.98 -4.72 12.50
CA PRO A 31 -1.91 -4.66 11.51
C PRO A 31 -0.71 -5.57 11.85
N GLN A 32 -0.58 -6.03 13.09
CA GLN A 32 0.48 -6.91 13.57
C GLN A 32 0.03 -8.36 13.77
N ALA A 33 -1.22 -8.72 13.48
CA ALA A 33 -1.75 -10.05 13.73
C ALA A 33 -1.72 -10.97 12.50
N TRP A 34 -1.63 -12.29 12.74
CA TRP A 34 -1.88 -13.33 11.74
C TRP A 34 -3.37 -13.71 11.75
N LYS A 35 -4.25 -12.75 11.43
CA LYS A 35 -5.69 -12.93 11.52
C LYS A 35 -6.38 -12.66 10.18
N ASP A 36 -7.21 -13.60 9.78
CA ASP A 36 -8.12 -13.44 8.64
C ASP A 36 -9.20 -12.39 8.96
N PRO A 37 -9.53 -11.50 8.00
CA PRO A 37 -10.61 -10.54 8.19
C PRO A 37 -11.95 -11.27 8.35
N ALA A 38 -12.71 -10.86 9.36
CA ALA A 38 -14.11 -11.26 9.48
C ALA A 38 -15.00 -10.38 8.58
N PRO A 39 -16.19 -10.85 8.20
CA PRO A 39 -17.21 -9.98 7.61
C PRO A 39 -17.47 -8.78 8.50
N ARG A 40 -17.73 -7.62 7.88
CA ARG A 40 -18.04 -6.38 8.58
C ARG A 40 -19.52 -6.07 8.49
N ASP A 41 -20.08 -5.56 9.57
CA ASP A 41 -21.49 -5.16 9.63
C ASP A 41 -21.79 -3.95 8.74
N ASP A 42 -20.79 -3.09 8.47
CA ASP A 42 -20.91 -1.90 7.63
C ASP A 42 -20.53 -2.13 6.15
N ALA A 43 -20.31 -3.38 5.72
CA ALA A 43 -19.83 -3.69 4.37
C ALA A 43 -20.73 -3.14 3.26
N GLU A 44 -22.06 -3.22 3.42
CA GLU A 44 -23.02 -2.67 2.45
C GLU A 44 -22.94 -1.15 2.34
N ALA A 45 -22.75 -0.46 3.47
CA ALA A 45 -22.60 0.99 3.50
C ALA A 45 -21.28 1.43 2.84
N LEU A 46 -20.20 0.66 3.03
CA LEU A 46 -18.92 0.87 2.37
C LEU A 46 -19.03 0.68 0.85
N LEU A 47 -19.72 -0.38 0.40
CA LEU A 47 -19.95 -0.66 -1.02
C LEU A 47 -20.78 0.42 -1.72
N ALA A 48 -21.74 1.02 -1.02
CA ALA A 48 -22.61 2.08 -1.55
C ALA A 48 -21.98 3.49 -1.48
N SER A 49 -20.79 3.62 -0.89
CA SER A 49 -20.15 4.92 -0.67
C SER A 49 -19.44 5.43 -1.93
N GLU A 50 -19.46 6.75 -2.12
CA GLU A 50 -18.65 7.44 -3.13
C GLU A 50 -17.17 7.62 -2.71
N ILE A 51 -16.85 7.27 -1.45
CA ILE A 51 -15.49 7.34 -0.90
C ILE A 51 -14.66 6.18 -1.45
N ASP A 52 -13.49 6.50 -2.01
CA ASP A 52 -12.59 5.47 -2.51
C ASP A 52 -11.90 4.74 -1.35
N ILE A 53 -12.14 3.43 -1.25
CA ILE A 53 -11.59 2.60 -0.18
C ILE A 53 -10.33 1.87 -0.65
N TYR A 54 -9.30 1.93 0.17
CA TYR A 54 -8.09 1.12 0.05
C TYR A 54 -7.84 0.36 1.34
N ILE A 55 -7.43 -0.90 1.23
CA ILE A 55 -7.09 -1.71 2.40
C ILE A 55 -5.58 -1.89 2.45
N HIS A 56 -4.98 -1.72 3.63
CA HIS A 56 -3.60 -2.11 3.84
C HIS A 56 -3.55 -3.52 4.47
N ALA A 57 -2.74 -4.40 3.90
CA ALA A 57 -2.53 -5.75 4.39
C ALA A 57 -1.65 -5.74 5.65
N PRO A 58 -1.76 -6.72 6.57
CA PRO A 58 -0.96 -6.74 7.79
C PRO A 58 0.55 -6.69 7.53
N TYR A 59 1.28 -5.96 8.37
CA TYR A 59 2.73 -5.75 8.23
C TYR A 59 3.54 -7.04 8.33
N ARG A 60 2.96 -8.11 8.92
CA ARG A 60 3.61 -9.41 9.05
C ARG A 60 3.70 -10.21 7.75
N ILE A 61 2.96 -9.83 6.71
CA ILE A 61 3.04 -10.50 5.41
C ILE A 61 4.43 -10.24 4.83
N ASN A 62 5.19 -11.32 4.62
CA ASN A 62 6.43 -11.29 3.88
C ASN A 62 6.41 -12.41 2.83
N VAL A 63 6.02 -12.05 1.60
CA VAL A 63 6.00 -12.97 0.45
C VAL A 63 7.42 -13.25 -0.06
N ALA A 64 8.33 -12.29 0.06
CA ALA A 64 9.69 -12.38 -0.49
C ALA A 64 10.59 -13.37 0.27
N THR A 65 10.40 -13.52 1.57
CA THR A 65 11.27 -14.35 2.44
C THR A 65 11.52 -15.76 1.92
N LEU A 66 12.73 -16.26 2.11
CA LEU A 66 13.07 -17.65 1.83
C LEU A 66 12.55 -18.61 2.91
N ASN A 67 12.18 -18.12 4.09
CA ASN A 67 11.62 -18.93 5.16
C ASN A 67 10.19 -19.41 4.85
N ASN A 68 10.05 -20.70 4.55
CA ASN A 68 8.75 -21.31 4.21
C ASN A 68 7.70 -21.16 5.32
N ARG A 69 8.12 -21.10 6.59
CA ARG A 69 7.21 -20.94 7.75
C ARG A 69 6.54 -19.57 7.77
N ILE A 70 7.11 -18.58 7.09
CA ILE A 70 6.56 -17.22 6.95
C ILE A 70 5.92 -17.06 5.58
N ARG A 71 6.60 -17.51 4.51
CA ARG A 71 6.14 -17.29 3.13
C ARG A 71 4.79 -17.96 2.83
N ILE A 72 4.59 -19.20 3.29
CA ILE A 72 3.35 -19.94 3.00
C ILE A 72 2.15 -19.30 3.72
N PRO A 73 2.20 -19.03 5.04
CA PRO A 73 1.13 -18.28 5.71
C PRO A 73 0.92 -16.88 5.13
N SER A 74 1.99 -16.17 4.75
CA SER A 74 1.90 -14.84 4.12
C SER A 74 1.05 -14.86 2.84
N ARG A 75 1.21 -15.87 1.97
CA ARG A 75 0.41 -16.00 0.75
C ARG A 75 -1.07 -16.26 1.03
N LYS A 76 -1.36 -17.11 2.03
CA LYS A 76 -2.74 -17.39 2.45
C LYS A 76 -3.41 -16.16 3.04
N LEU A 77 -2.70 -15.48 3.94
CA LEU A 77 -3.19 -14.25 4.58
C LEU A 77 -3.39 -13.13 3.55
N LEU A 78 -2.48 -12.99 2.58
CA LEU A 78 -2.62 -12.03 1.48
C LEU A 78 -3.91 -12.27 0.67
N MET A 79 -4.21 -13.53 0.31
CA MET A 79 -5.44 -13.87 -0.41
C MET A 79 -6.69 -13.57 0.43
N SER A 80 -6.67 -13.96 1.70
CA SER A 80 -7.75 -13.71 2.66
C SER A 80 -8.06 -12.22 2.82
N HIS A 81 -7.01 -11.39 2.96
CA HIS A 81 -7.15 -9.93 3.00
C HIS A 81 -7.61 -9.34 1.67
N ALA A 82 -7.22 -9.91 0.52
CA ALA A 82 -7.73 -9.48 -0.78
C ALA A 82 -9.22 -9.78 -0.94
N GLN A 83 -9.69 -10.93 -0.43
CA GLN A 83 -11.12 -11.28 -0.41
C GLN A 83 -11.90 -10.35 0.53
N GLY A 84 -11.40 -10.10 1.74
CA GLY A 84 -12.02 -9.14 2.66
C GLY A 84 -12.07 -7.73 2.10
N ALA A 85 -11.01 -7.29 1.40
CA ALA A 85 -10.96 -6.00 0.74
C ALA A 85 -11.98 -5.91 -0.42
N ALA A 86 -12.15 -6.98 -1.20
CA ALA A 86 -13.17 -7.03 -2.25
C ALA A 86 -14.59 -6.96 -1.68
N ALA A 87 -14.83 -7.63 -0.55
CA ALA A 87 -16.14 -7.65 0.11
C ALA A 87 -16.61 -6.27 0.60
N VAL A 88 -15.70 -5.32 0.81
CA VAL A 88 -16.02 -3.94 1.21
C VAL A 88 -15.90 -2.93 0.06
N GLY A 89 -15.75 -3.40 -1.19
CA GLY A 89 -15.65 -2.53 -2.37
C GLY A 89 -14.30 -1.81 -2.52
N ALA A 90 -13.24 -2.31 -1.89
CA ALA A 90 -11.93 -1.65 -1.98
C ALA A 90 -11.39 -1.66 -3.43
N LYS A 91 -10.76 -0.55 -3.82
CA LYS A 91 -10.11 -0.40 -5.13
C LYS A 91 -8.75 -1.10 -5.23
N GLY A 92 -8.15 -1.44 -4.10
CA GLY A 92 -6.81 -2.02 -4.04
C GLY A 92 -6.48 -2.55 -2.65
N LEU A 93 -5.66 -3.60 -2.61
CA LEU A 93 -4.99 -4.07 -1.40
C LEU A 93 -3.52 -3.64 -1.46
N ILE A 94 -3.13 -2.74 -0.57
CA ILE A 94 -1.75 -2.31 -0.39
C ILE A 94 -1.01 -3.34 0.45
N VAL A 95 0.18 -3.72 0.01
CA VAL A 95 1.05 -4.64 0.74
C VAL A 95 2.50 -4.24 0.54
N HIS A 96 3.31 -4.36 1.59
CA HIS A 96 4.74 -4.14 1.48
C HIS A 96 5.39 -5.20 0.56
N GLY A 97 6.42 -4.81 -0.19
CA GLY A 97 7.20 -5.76 -1.02
C GLY A 97 7.89 -6.89 -0.23
N GLY A 98 7.99 -6.75 1.09
CA GLY A 98 8.69 -7.69 1.96
C GLY A 98 10.21 -7.55 1.86
N HIS A 99 10.90 -8.51 2.47
CA HIS A 99 12.36 -8.52 2.55
C HIS A 99 12.90 -9.95 2.53
N VAL A 100 14.18 -10.07 2.22
CA VAL A 100 14.97 -11.29 2.42
C VAL A 100 15.95 -11.07 3.58
N GLU A 101 16.50 -12.13 4.16
CA GLU A 101 17.52 -12.02 5.20
C GLU A 101 18.86 -11.54 4.62
N LYS A 102 19.76 -11.09 5.49
CA LYS A 102 21.10 -10.63 5.05
C LYS A 102 21.87 -11.78 4.41
N GLY A 103 22.39 -11.53 3.20
CA GLY A 103 23.15 -12.53 2.43
C GLY A 103 22.29 -13.43 1.55
N GLU A 104 20.97 -13.33 1.64
CA GLU A 104 20.05 -14.00 0.70
C GLU A 104 19.92 -13.22 -0.61
N ASP A 105 19.69 -13.94 -1.70
CA ASP A 105 19.51 -13.35 -3.03
C ASP A 105 18.12 -12.73 -3.18
N VAL A 106 18.09 -11.41 -3.43
CA VAL A 106 16.88 -10.63 -3.67
C VAL A 106 16.10 -11.13 -4.89
N ALA A 107 16.78 -11.72 -5.89
CA ALA A 107 16.13 -12.33 -7.05
C ALA A 107 15.15 -13.44 -6.65
N ILE A 108 15.47 -14.21 -5.60
CA ILE A 108 14.58 -15.23 -5.04
C ILE A 108 13.33 -14.57 -4.43
N GLY A 109 13.47 -13.39 -3.83
CA GLY A 109 12.35 -12.59 -3.33
C GLY A 109 11.37 -12.18 -4.44
N PHE A 110 11.88 -11.71 -5.56
CA PHE A 110 11.06 -11.42 -6.76
C PHE A 110 10.39 -12.68 -7.30
N ASP A 111 11.12 -13.80 -7.39
CA ASP A 111 10.58 -15.08 -7.81
C ASP A 111 9.49 -15.61 -6.89
N ASN A 112 9.61 -15.35 -5.59
CA ASN A 112 8.61 -15.71 -4.61
C ASN A 112 7.31 -14.92 -4.78
N TRP A 113 7.39 -13.65 -5.20
CA TRP A 113 6.23 -12.85 -5.60
C TRP A 113 5.59 -13.36 -6.89
N ARG A 114 6.39 -13.63 -7.94
CA ARG A 114 5.88 -14.25 -9.18
C ARG A 114 5.10 -15.53 -8.88
N LYS A 115 5.67 -16.42 -8.06
CA LYS A 115 5.01 -17.67 -7.61
C LYS A 115 3.74 -17.41 -6.79
N ALA A 116 3.63 -16.30 -6.07
CA ALA A 116 2.42 -15.95 -5.34
C ALA A 116 1.28 -15.58 -6.31
N PHE A 117 1.56 -14.81 -7.35
CA PHE A 117 0.60 -14.50 -8.41
C PHE A 117 0.22 -15.74 -9.22
N GLU A 118 1.18 -16.59 -9.57
CA GLU A 118 0.91 -17.88 -10.24
C GLU A 118 0.02 -18.79 -9.39
N TYR A 119 0.26 -18.83 -8.07
CA TYR A 119 -0.56 -19.61 -7.16
C TYR A 119 -2.00 -19.06 -7.09
N ALA A 120 -2.16 -17.74 -6.95
CA ALA A 120 -3.48 -17.09 -6.97
C ALA A 120 -4.21 -17.34 -8.30
N ALA A 121 -3.51 -17.31 -9.44
CA ALA A 121 -4.10 -17.56 -10.76
C ALA A 121 -4.74 -18.95 -10.89
N LYS A 122 -4.23 -19.96 -10.16
CA LYS A 122 -4.83 -21.31 -10.12
C LYS A 122 -6.24 -21.34 -9.52
N SER A 123 -6.59 -20.32 -8.72
CA SER A 123 -7.90 -20.16 -8.08
C SER A 123 -8.66 -18.93 -8.58
N GLY A 124 -8.42 -18.49 -9.82
CA GLY A 124 -9.12 -17.35 -10.42
C GLY A 124 -8.45 -15.99 -10.24
N GLY A 125 -7.27 -15.94 -9.61
CA GLY A 125 -6.52 -14.71 -9.37
C GLY A 125 -6.92 -14.00 -8.07
N PHE A 126 -6.31 -12.84 -7.82
CA PHE A 126 -6.78 -11.95 -6.76
C PHE A 126 -8.05 -11.24 -7.21
N PRO A 127 -9.03 -11.04 -6.31
CA PRO A 127 -10.32 -10.41 -6.67
C PRO A 127 -10.20 -8.91 -6.97
N LEU A 128 -9.06 -8.30 -6.66
CA LEU A 128 -8.78 -6.88 -6.89
C LEU A 128 -7.27 -6.63 -7.04
N PRO A 129 -6.84 -5.44 -7.51
CA PRO A 129 -5.43 -5.10 -7.67
C PRO A 129 -4.65 -5.17 -6.36
N VAL A 130 -3.54 -5.90 -6.38
CA VAL A 130 -2.56 -5.90 -5.29
C VAL A 130 -1.51 -4.84 -5.60
N LEU A 131 -1.44 -3.82 -4.74
CA LEU A 131 -0.56 -2.66 -4.87
C LEU A 131 0.66 -2.87 -3.98
N ILE A 132 1.81 -3.13 -4.59
CA ILE A 132 3.04 -3.34 -3.84
C ILE A 132 3.65 -1.97 -3.49
N GLU A 133 3.78 -1.69 -2.20
CA GLU A 133 4.35 -0.46 -1.66
C GLU A 133 5.86 -0.60 -1.42
N ASN A 134 6.60 0.46 -1.76
CA ASN A 134 8.01 0.60 -1.42
C ASN A 134 8.18 0.81 0.09
N THR A 135 9.04 0.02 0.72
CA THR A 135 9.32 0.13 2.15
C THR A 135 10.59 0.93 2.41
N ALA A 136 10.61 1.68 3.51
CA ALA A 136 11.83 2.24 4.10
C ALA A 136 12.29 1.33 5.25
N GLY A 137 13.51 0.79 5.19
CA GLY A 137 14.00 -0.12 6.24
C GLY A 137 15.44 -0.63 6.02
N ALA A 138 16.09 -1.02 7.13
CA ALA A 138 17.52 -1.40 7.24
C ALA A 138 17.87 -2.82 6.78
N THR A 139 16.87 -3.66 6.50
CA THR A 139 17.01 -5.01 5.90
C THR A 139 16.85 -4.92 4.40
N THR A 140 17.47 -5.82 3.63
CA THR A 140 17.44 -5.84 2.15
C THR A 140 16.01 -5.87 1.61
N PRO A 141 15.42 -4.72 1.25
CA PRO A 141 14.02 -4.67 0.88
C PRO A 141 13.88 -5.12 -0.56
N VAL A 142 12.77 -5.78 -0.90
CA VAL A 142 12.41 -5.97 -2.30
C VAL A 142 11.68 -4.70 -2.75
N PRO A 143 12.30 -3.81 -3.56
CA PRO A 143 11.69 -2.54 -3.92
C PRO A 143 10.47 -2.75 -4.81
N ALA A 144 9.45 -1.90 -4.62
CA ALA A 144 8.36 -1.73 -5.58
C ALA A 144 8.91 -1.00 -6.83
N GLY A 145 9.57 -1.75 -7.72
CA GLY A 145 10.15 -1.18 -8.94
C GLY A 145 9.13 -1.04 -10.08
N SER A 146 9.34 -0.06 -10.96
CA SER A 146 8.74 0.03 -12.31
C SER A 146 9.31 -1.01 -13.29
N THR A 147 10.10 -1.96 -12.78
CA THR A 147 10.73 -3.02 -13.56
C THR A 147 9.65 -3.97 -14.05
N ARG A 148 9.55 -4.11 -15.37
CA ARG A 148 8.67 -5.08 -16.04
C ARG A 148 8.93 -6.47 -15.43
N TRP A 149 7.93 -6.98 -14.73
CA TRP A 149 7.93 -8.30 -14.11
C TRP A 149 8.18 -9.37 -15.21
N PRO A 150 9.29 -10.13 -15.16
CA PRO A 150 9.57 -11.16 -16.16
C PRO A 150 8.47 -12.23 -16.11
N GLY A 151 7.78 -12.45 -17.23
CA GLY A 151 6.72 -13.47 -17.36
C GLY A 151 5.27 -12.94 -17.34
N CYS A 152 5.04 -11.65 -17.09
CA CYS A 152 3.72 -11.05 -17.29
C CYS A 152 3.52 -10.74 -18.78
N GLY A 153 2.94 -11.70 -19.51
CA GLY A 153 2.59 -11.55 -20.92
C GLY A 153 1.61 -10.39 -21.15
N THR A 154 1.73 -9.74 -22.30
CA THR A 154 0.83 -8.68 -22.78
C THR A 154 -0.52 -9.26 -23.17
N ARG A 155 -1.35 -9.60 -22.17
CA ARG A 155 -2.80 -9.56 -22.32
C ARG A 155 -3.30 -8.40 -21.49
N SER A 156 -4.22 -7.63 -22.05
CA SER A 156 -4.88 -6.50 -21.41
C SER A 156 -5.44 -6.90 -20.03
N ALA A 157 -4.62 -6.74 -18.99
CA ALA A 157 -4.98 -6.88 -17.59
C ALA A 157 -4.18 -5.84 -16.81
N SER A 158 -4.88 -4.78 -16.40
CA SER A 158 -4.38 -3.55 -15.78
C SER A 158 -4.08 -3.70 -14.27
N SER A 159 -3.74 -4.89 -13.77
CA SER A 159 -3.98 -5.25 -12.37
C SER A 159 -2.78 -5.19 -11.40
N SER A 160 -1.64 -4.62 -11.79
CA SER A 160 -0.60 -4.25 -10.80
C SER A 160 -0.08 -2.83 -11.07
N ARG A 161 -0.34 -1.92 -10.13
CA ARG A 161 0.25 -0.57 -10.07
C ARG A 161 0.98 -0.43 -8.75
N ALA A 162 2.17 0.16 -8.78
CA ALA A 162 2.86 0.54 -7.55
C ALA A 162 2.08 1.68 -6.88
N SER A 163 1.84 1.56 -5.57
CA SER A 163 1.38 2.70 -4.77
C SER A 163 2.62 3.40 -4.22
N ALA A 164 2.75 4.69 -4.49
CA ALA A 164 3.82 5.50 -3.95
C ALA A 164 3.31 6.24 -2.71
N SER A 165 3.81 5.87 -1.54
CA SER A 165 3.67 6.71 -0.35
C SER A 165 4.65 7.89 -0.44
N THR A 166 4.17 9.10 -0.16
CA THR A 166 5.07 10.23 0.07
C THR A 166 5.77 9.99 1.42
N PRO A 167 7.11 9.83 1.47
CA PRO A 167 7.79 9.51 2.71
C PRO A 167 7.74 10.71 3.66
N ALA A 168 7.08 10.55 4.82
CA ALA A 168 7.02 11.57 5.87
C ALA A 168 8.40 11.94 6.48
N THR A 169 9.47 11.23 6.15
CA THR A 169 10.79 11.36 6.80
C THR A 169 11.96 11.55 5.84
N ARG A 170 11.74 11.96 4.58
CA ARG A 170 12.85 12.35 3.70
C ARG A 170 13.34 13.78 4.00
N THR A 171 13.79 14.00 5.23
CA THR A 171 14.76 15.07 5.51
C THR A 171 16.09 14.38 5.83
N PRO A 172 17.00 14.19 4.85
CA PRO A 172 18.37 13.88 5.19
C PRO A 172 18.92 15.03 6.05
N ALA A 173 19.57 14.70 7.16
CA ALA A 173 20.29 15.66 7.99
C ALA A 173 21.18 16.53 7.07
N GLY A 174 20.92 17.84 7.04
CA GLY A 174 21.81 18.81 6.39
C GLY A 174 21.27 19.62 5.20
N LYS A 175 19.96 19.65 4.90
CA LYS A 175 19.41 20.68 3.99
C LYS A 175 18.14 21.31 4.60
N THR A 176 18.31 22.53 5.10
CA THR A 176 17.24 23.40 5.57
C THR A 176 16.23 23.66 4.44
N CYS A 177 14.94 23.50 4.75
CA CYS A 177 13.86 23.90 3.86
C CYS A 177 13.79 25.44 3.87
N SER A 178 14.29 26.09 2.83
CA SER A 178 14.18 27.53 2.67
C SER A 178 12.72 27.91 2.39
N THR A 179 12.15 28.75 3.24
CA THR A 179 10.88 29.46 3.00
C THR A 179 10.91 30.22 1.67
N PRO A 180 9.79 30.34 0.94
CA PRO A 180 9.75 31.19 -0.24
C PRO A 180 10.00 32.65 0.17
N SER A 181 11.01 33.29 -0.43
CA SER A 181 11.29 34.70 -0.20
C SER A 181 10.09 35.52 -0.68
N THR A 182 9.40 36.17 0.26
CA THR A 182 8.45 37.22 -0.07
C THR A 182 9.20 38.37 -0.74
N GLY A 183 8.75 38.72 -1.95
CA GLY A 183 9.31 39.80 -2.74
C GLY A 183 9.31 41.12 -1.98
N SER A 184 10.50 41.72 -1.85
CA SER A 184 10.68 43.08 -1.38
C SER A 184 10.00 44.08 -2.33
N ARG A 185 8.80 44.54 -1.98
CA ARG A 185 8.26 45.80 -2.51
C ARG A 185 9.12 46.95 -1.96
N ARG A 186 9.83 47.65 -2.84
CA ARG A 186 10.41 48.97 -2.52
C ARG A 186 9.28 49.99 -2.47
N SER A 187 9.11 50.66 -1.33
CA SER A 187 8.45 51.96 -1.24
C SER A 187 9.44 53.08 -1.58
N PRO A 188 9.00 54.21 -2.17
CA PRO A 188 9.89 55.29 -2.55
C PRO A 188 10.32 56.12 -1.33
N ALA A 189 11.58 56.58 -1.36
CA ALA A 189 12.11 57.51 -0.38
C ALA A 189 11.55 58.92 -0.64
N ALA A 190 11.11 59.57 0.43
CA ALA A 190 10.85 61.01 0.47
C ALA A 190 12.13 61.75 0.88
N SER A 191 12.43 62.87 0.20
CA SER A 191 13.28 64.05 0.54
C SER A 191 13.53 64.75 -0.81
N THR A 192 13.34 66.05 -1.04
CA THR A 192 13.20 67.28 -0.25
C THR A 192 12.57 68.32 -1.17
#